data_AF-A0A5S3W8Q0-F1
#
_entry.id   AF-A0A5S3W8Q0-F1
#
_cell.length_a   1.000
_cell.length_b   1.000
_cell.length_c   1.000
_cell.angle_alpha   90.00
_cell.angle_beta   90.00
_cell.angle_gamma   90.00
#
_symmetry.space_group_name_H-M   'P 1'
#
loop_
_entity.id
_entity.type
_entity.pdbx_description
1 polymer ?
#
loop_
_entity_poly.entity_id
_entity_poly.type
_entity_poly.pdbx_seq_one_letter_code
_entity_poly.pdbx_strand_id
1 'polypeptide(L)'
;MRHVKLVKDTNSNDSLNTLIAEAFKQGVKRGFNRSLDRYMSGAIKTKKVPHEDKWSLHSASKQYQIKTDLPTVCDGSQSVTVKIKLSECGFE
;
A
#
# COMPACT_ATOMS: atom_id res chain seq x y z
N MET A 1 5.19 28.58 -0.88
CA MET A 1 4.86 27.38 -0.07
C MET A 1 3.65 27.72 0.78
N ARG A 2 2.50 27.06 0.59
CA ARG A 2 1.30 27.28 1.41
C ARG A 2 1.25 26.20 2.50
N HIS A 3 1.23 26.64 3.75
CA HIS A 3 1.10 25.76 4.91
C HIS A 3 -0.36 25.31 5.07
N VAL A 4 -0.56 24.00 5.14
CA VAL A 4 -1.85 23.39 5.51
C VAL A 4 -1.88 23.27 7.04
N LYS A 5 -2.84 23.94 7.70
CA LYS A 5 -3.09 23.76 9.15
C LYS A 5 -4.32 22.86 9.34
N LEU A 6 -4.11 21.72 9.98
CA LEU A 6 -5.18 20.86 10.48
C LEU A 6 -5.70 21.45 11.80
N VAL A 7 -7.01 21.70 11.87
CA VAL A 7 -7.68 22.15 13.09
C VAL A 7 -7.76 20.95 14.05
N LYS A 8 -7.15 21.09 15.22
CA LYS A 8 -7.04 20.02 16.24
C LYS A 8 -8.17 20.17 17.24
N ASP A 9 -9.24 19.40 17.06
CA ASP A 9 -10.33 19.31 18.03
C ASP A 9 -9.99 18.18 19.04
N THR A 10 -9.99 18.44 20.34
CA THR A 10 -9.36 17.56 21.33
C THR A 10 -10.07 16.22 21.55
N ASN A 11 -11.33 16.05 21.11
CA ASN A 11 -12.06 14.78 21.05
C ASN A 11 -11.93 14.03 19.70
N SER A 12 -11.33 14.66 18.68
CA SER A 12 -11.23 14.08 17.33
C SER A 12 -10.05 13.13 17.15
N ASN A 13 -9.11 13.09 18.09
CA ASN A 13 -7.86 12.33 17.97
C ASN A 13 -8.10 10.82 18.00
N ASP A 14 -8.97 10.32 18.88
CA ASP A 14 -9.30 8.89 18.97
C ASP A 14 -10.16 8.43 17.79
N SER A 15 -11.07 9.29 17.31
CA SER A 15 -11.85 9.04 16.09
C SER A 15 -10.95 8.99 14.85
N LEU A 16 -9.95 9.87 14.74
CA LEU A 16 -8.99 9.88 13.64
C LEU A 16 -8.06 8.67 13.71
N ASN A 17 -7.54 8.32 14.89
CA ASN A 17 -6.72 7.13 15.07
C ASN A 17 -7.48 5.85 14.71
N THR A 18 -8.76 5.76 15.09
CA THR A 18 -9.66 4.65 14.73
C THR A 18 -9.83 4.58 13.22
N LEU A 19 -10.14 5.71 12.56
CA LEU A 19 -10.29 5.78 11.11
C LEU A 19 -9.00 5.39 10.38
N ILE A 20 -7.84 5.85 10.85
CA ILE A 20 -6.52 5.49 10.31
C ILE A 20 -6.29 3.98 10.47
N ALA A 21 -6.57 3.41 11.64
CA ALA A 21 -6.40 1.99 11.90
C ALA A 21 -7.32 1.12 11.04
N GLU A 22 -8.58 1.53 10.86
CA GLU A 22 -9.53 0.84 9.99
C GLU A 22 -9.13 0.93 8.52
N ALA A 23 -8.76 2.11 8.04
CA ALA A 23 -8.27 2.30 6.67
C ALA A 23 -7.01 1.46 6.40
N PHE A 24 -6.08 1.42 7.36
CA PHE A 24 -4.91 0.56 7.31
C PHE A 24 -5.29 -0.92 7.23
N LYS A 25 -6.18 -1.39 8.12
CA LYS A 25 -6.63 -2.80 8.16
C LYS A 25 -7.34 -3.21 6.86
N GLN A 26 -8.21 -2.35 6.33
CA GLN A 26 -8.87 -2.58 5.05
C GLN A 26 -7.86 -2.62 3.90
N GLY A 27 -6.87 -1.71 3.91
CA GLY A 27 -5.76 -1.68 2.97
C GLY A 27 -4.94 -2.97 2.98
N VAL A 28 -4.57 -3.47 4.16
CA VAL A 28 -3.85 -4.75 4.34
C VAL A 28 -4.66 -5.91 3.78
N LYS A 29 -5.96 -6.00 4.12
CA LYS A 29 -6.83 -7.09 3.63
C LYS A 29 -6.96 -7.08 2.10
N ARG A 30 -7.19 -5.90 1.50
CA ARG A 30 -7.26 -5.76 0.03
C ARG A 30 -5.92 -6.09 -0.64
N GLY A 31 -4.81 -5.64 -0.05
CA GLY A 31 -3.46 -5.93 -0.52
C GLY A 31 -3.17 -7.43 -0.52
N PHE A 32 -3.50 -8.13 0.57
CA PHE A 32 -3.32 -9.57 0.68
C PHE A 32 -4.13 -10.34 -0.37
N ASN A 33 -5.44 -10.06 -0.49
CA ASN A 33 -6.29 -10.74 -1.49
C ASN A 33 -5.75 -10.56 -2.91
N ARG A 34 -5.33 -9.34 -3.26
CA ARG A 34 -4.75 -9.08 -4.58
C ARG A 34 -3.44 -9.85 -4.81
N SER A 35 -2.57 -9.94 -3.80
CA SER A 35 -1.34 -10.72 -3.89
C SER A 35 -1.65 -12.21 -4.05
N LEU A 36 -2.66 -12.73 -3.35
CA LEU A 36 -3.13 -14.10 -3.49
C LEU A 36 -3.66 -14.37 -4.91
N ASP A 37 -4.50 -13.49 -5.46
CA ASP A 37 -5.00 -13.61 -6.84
C ASP A 37 -3.86 -13.62 -7.87
N ARG A 38 -2.84 -12.78 -7.65
CA ARG A 38 -1.63 -12.74 -8.50
C ARG A 38 -0.78 -14.00 -8.36
N TYR A 39 -0.73 -14.61 -7.18
CA TYR A 39 -0.08 -15.89 -6.97
C TYR A 39 -0.83 -17.02 -7.68
N MET A 40 -2.15 -17.09 -7.48
CA MET A 40 -3.02 -18.10 -8.10
C MET A 40 -3.04 -18.02 -9.64
N SER A 41 -2.94 -16.80 -10.19
CA SER A 41 -2.80 -16.60 -11.64
C SER A 41 -1.39 -16.87 -12.18
N GLY A 42 -0.41 -17.18 -11.33
CA GLY A 42 0.97 -17.46 -11.70
C GLY A 42 1.81 -16.22 -12.03
N ALA A 43 1.26 -15.01 -11.83
CA ALA A 43 1.97 -13.74 -12.01
C ALA A 43 3.00 -13.47 -10.90
N ILE A 44 2.79 -14.06 -9.71
CA ILE A 44 3.77 -14.22 -8.65
C ILE A 44 4.07 -15.71 -8.51
N LYS A 45 5.35 -16.07 -8.42
CA LYS A 45 5.81 -17.47 -8.26
C LYS A 45 6.69 -17.59 -7.04
N THR A 46 6.59 -18.70 -6.32
CA THR A 46 7.52 -19.03 -5.23
C THR A 46 8.66 -19.89 -5.76
N LYS A 47 9.90 -19.55 -5.42
CA LYS A 47 11.08 -20.39 -5.71
C LYS A 47 11.83 -20.69 -4.41
N LYS A 48 12.24 -21.94 -4.24
CA LYS A 48 13.09 -22.33 -3.10
C LYS A 48 14.49 -21.73 -3.32
N VAL A 49 15.00 -21.03 -2.31
CA VAL A 49 16.37 -20.53 -2.34
C VAL A 49 17.30 -21.73 -2.15
N PRO A 50 18.25 -21.99 -3.08
CA PRO A 50 19.18 -23.10 -2.94
C PRO A 50 19.97 -23.00 -1.63
N HIS A 51 20.12 -24.12 -0.92
CA HIS A 51 20.89 -24.22 0.33
C HIS A 51 20.39 -23.35 1.50
N GLU A 52 19.21 -22.75 1.39
CA GLU A 52 18.54 -22.04 2.48
C GLU A 52 17.18 -22.68 2.81
N ASP A 53 16.76 -22.58 4.06
CA ASP A 53 15.39 -22.92 4.48
C ASP A 53 14.45 -21.72 4.27
N LYS A 54 14.47 -21.16 3.06
CA LYS A 54 13.69 -19.97 2.67
C LYS A 54 13.14 -20.10 1.26
N TRP A 55 12.07 -19.35 1.01
CA TRP A 55 11.42 -19.21 -0.28
C TRP A 55 11.42 -17.74 -0.69
N SER A 56 11.76 -17.45 -1.94
CA SER A 56 11.63 -16.11 -2.51
C SER A 56 10.38 -16.00 -3.39
N LEU A 57 9.79 -14.81 -3.39
CA LEU A 57 8.65 -14.47 -4.23
C LEU A 57 9.14 -13.78 -5.50
N HIS A 58 8.94 -14.41 -6.64
CA HIS A 58 9.29 -13.82 -7.92
C HIS A 58 8.08 -13.20 -8.60
N SER A 59 8.27 -12.00 -9.13
CA SER A 59 7.26 -11.30 -9.92
C SER A 59 7.91 -10.78 -11.20
N ALA A 60 7.22 -10.94 -12.34
CA ALA A 60 7.69 -10.31 -13.59
C ALA A 60 7.68 -8.77 -13.50
N SER A 61 6.85 -8.21 -12.61
CA SER A 61 6.83 -6.78 -12.30
C SER A 61 7.87 -6.45 -11.23
N LYS A 62 8.66 -5.38 -11.44
CA LYS A 62 9.65 -4.86 -10.48
C LYS A 62 9.13 -3.74 -9.58
N GLN A 63 8.04 -3.09 -9.99
CA GLN A 63 7.45 -1.95 -9.30
C GLN A 63 5.93 -2.09 -9.22
N TYR A 64 5.37 -1.57 -8.14
CA TYR A 64 3.93 -1.39 -7.98
C TYR A 64 3.62 0.10 -7.88
N GLN A 65 2.57 0.53 -8.57
CA GLN A 65 2.16 1.92 -8.61
C GLN A 65 0.69 2.04 -8.23
N ILE A 66 0.41 2.86 -7.23
CA ILE A 66 -0.95 3.26 -6.87
C ILE A 66 -1.11 4.71 -7.31
N LYS A 67 -2.15 4.98 -8.08
CA LYS A 67 -2.59 6.33 -8.39
C LYS A 67 -3.93 6.54 -7.69
N THR A 68 -4.03 7.60 -6.91
CA THR A 68 -5.28 7.98 -6.23
C THR A 68 -5.46 9.48 -6.30
N ASP A 69 -6.70 9.91 -6.42
CA ASP A 69 -7.03 11.33 -6.39
C ASP A 69 -7.43 11.68 -4.95
N LEU A 70 -6.69 12.62 -4.34
CA LEU A 70 -6.96 13.09 -2.98
C LEU A 70 -7.80 14.38 -3.04
N PRO A 71 -8.84 14.50 -2.21
CA PRO A 71 -9.59 15.75 -2.11
C PRO A 71 -8.70 16.84 -1.51
N THR A 72 -8.75 18.04 -2.07
CA THR A 72 -8.05 19.22 -1.57
C THR A 72 -9.02 20.22 -0.95
N VAL A 73 -8.51 21.10 -0.08
CA VAL A 73 -9.32 22.07 0.68
C VAL A 73 -9.97 23.14 -0.21
N CYS A 74 -9.55 23.28 -1.46
CA CYS A 74 -10.06 24.28 -2.41
C CYS A 74 -10.86 23.62 -3.56
N ASP A 75 -11.77 22.70 -3.24
CA ASP A 75 -12.70 22.05 -4.18
C ASP A 75 -12.06 21.44 -5.44
N GLY A 76 -10.80 21.01 -5.33
CA GLY A 76 -10.06 20.32 -6.38
C GLY A 76 -9.61 18.93 -5.94
N SER A 77 -9.30 18.06 -6.90
CA SER A 77 -8.64 16.78 -6.64
C SER A 77 -7.17 16.86 -7.04
N GLN A 78 -6.26 16.46 -6.16
CA GLN A 78 -4.86 16.29 -6.51
C GLN A 78 -4.56 14.82 -6.79
N SER A 79 -4.09 14.52 -7.99
CA SER A 79 -3.66 13.16 -8.33
C SER A 79 -2.31 12.87 -7.69
N VAL A 80 -2.29 11.89 -6.79
CA VAL A 80 -1.08 11.42 -6.12
C VAL A 80 -0.74 10.03 -6.63
N THR A 81 0.53 9.87 -7.01
CA THR A 81 1.08 8.59 -7.43
C THR A 81 2.14 8.13 -6.44
N VAL A 82 1.94 6.97 -5.85
CA VAL A 82 2.93 6.30 -5.00
C VAL A 82 3.51 5.12 -5.78
N LYS A 83 4.83 5.05 -5.83
CA LYS A 83 5.58 3.94 -6.44
C LYS A 83 6.29 3.18 -5.34
N ILE A 84 6.16 1.86 -5.35
CA ILE A 84 6.78 0.94 -4.41
C ILE A 84 7.65 -0.01 -5.22
N LYS A 85 8.94 -0.13 -4.85
CA LYS A 85 9.80 -1.15 -5.43
C LYS A 85 9.48 -2.48 -4.77
N LEU A 86 9.20 -3.50 -5.57
CA LEU A 86 8.78 -4.81 -5.04
C LEU A 86 9.93 -5.53 -4.30
N SER A 87 11.18 -5.21 -4.64
CA SER A 87 12.38 -5.68 -3.91
C SER A 87 12.43 -5.23 -2.46
N GLU A 88 11.89 -4.04 -2.14
CA GLU A 88 11.80 -3.54 -0.76
C GLU A 88 10.71 -4.26 0.05
N CYS A 89 9.88 -5.06 -0.63
CA CYS A 89 8.78 -5.84 -0.04
C CYS A 89 9.03 -7.35 -0.14
N GLY A 90 10.28 -7.79 -0.37
CA GLY A 90 10.65 -9.21 -0.40
C GLY A 90 10.36 -9.95 -1.71
N PHE A 91 10.15 -9.23 -2.81
CA PHE A 91 10.03 -9.82 -4.14
C PHE A 91 11.34 -9.71 -4.93
N GLU A 92 11.71 -10.79 -5.63
CA GLU A 92 12.89 -10.89 -6.50
C GLU A 92 12.53 -10.80 -7.99
#